data_AF-A0A2P6SNQ7-F1
#
_entry.id   AF-A0A2P6SNQ7-F1
#
_cell.length_a   1.000
_cell.length_b   1.000
_cell.length_c   1.000
_cell.angle_alpha   90.00
_cell.angle_beta   90.00
_cell.angle_gamma   90.00
#
_symmetry.space_group_name_H-M   'P 1'
#
loop_
_entity.id
_entity.type
_entity.pdbx_description
1 polymer ?
#
loop_
_entity_poly.entity_id
_entity_poly.type
_entity_poly.pdbx_seq_one_letter_code
_entity_poly.pdbx_strand_id
1 'polypeptide(L)'
;MSKQLERYQKLALKESLGSIHRYPLVCKELSLILRGAYRKVPKNLQSLIFQDTLTAFRLLPEMKTRSAVSAAHLLLQSVEATLPKQKKNLAVTEYKNAMIAHKRRAKARQEENVAHLPQDVLVHVFSFLDFQSLVSVGQVCWPWNFAASDNRLWQRQYATFFRDSYNDLNIKEQHTSRQAEDDSYTLFWRKAFKRAYKGNNSSKKLKSSRGYCRYCKTIVWLDNMKCFNDHIGLNPEIQKIDPVSPSQVVDYLLEDSISVKSSSESDSDSDSEAGSFSRLWAYRRPLSSTEDMPFP
;
A
#
# COMPACT_ATOMS: atom_id res chain seq x y z
N MET A 1 20.58 -14.85 21.08
CA MET A 1 19.20 -14.48 20.71
C MET A 1 18.76 -15.33 19.53
N SER A 2 17.48 -15.71 19.41
CA SER A 2 17.04 -16.51 18.24
C SER A 2 17.08 -15.65 16.96
N LYS A 3 17.57 -16.21 15.85
CA LYS A 3 17.60 -15.53 14.53
C LYS A 3 16.25 -14.90 14.16
N GLN A 4 15.15 -15.57 14.47
CA GLN A 4 13.79 -15.09 14.20
C GLN A 4 13.42 -13.83 14.99
N LEU A 5 13.89 -13.70 16.24
CA LEU A 5 13.64 -12.51 17.06
C LEU A 5 14.35 -11.29 16.46
N GLU A 6 15.60 -11.44 16.06
CA GLU A 6 16.38 -10.38 15.43
C GLU A 6 15.73 -9.93 14.10
N ARG A 7 15.27 -10.90 13.28
CA ARG A 7 14.54 -10.59 12.04
C ARG A 7 13.27 -9.80 12.29
N TYR A 8 12.48 -10.19 13.29
CA TYR A 8 11.26 -9.48 13.65
C TYR A 8 11.55 -8.04 14.08
N GLN A 9 12.57 -7.84 14.92
CA GLN A 9 12.98 -6.50 15.34
C GLN A 9 13.41 -5.64 14.15
N LYS A 10 14.14 -6.21 13.18
CA LYS A 10 14.55 -5.50 11.95
C LYS A 10 13.37 -5.08 11.06
N LEU A 11 12.19 -5.69 11.20
CA LEU A 11 10.99 -5.23 10.47
C LEU A 11 10.50 -3.85 10.95
N ALA A 12 10.95 -3.37 12.11
CA ALA A 12 10.63 -2.07 12.68
C ALA A 12 9.12 -1.76 12.72
N LEU A 13 8.31 -2.77 13.07
CA LEU A 13 6.85 -2.67 13.08
C LEU A 13 6.37 -1.69 14.15
N LYS A 14 6.92 -1.80 15.36
CA LYS A 14 6.54 -0.98 16.51
C LYS A 14 6.81 0.51 16.26
N GLU A 15 7.99 0.83 15.73
CA GLU A 15 8.40 2.19 15.37
C GLU A 15 7.48 2.76 14.29
N SER A 16 7.02 1.91 13.38
CA SER A 16 6.15 2.31 12.27
C SER A 16 4.67 2.50 12.66
N LEU A 17 4.22 1.95 13.79
CA LEU A 17 2.84 2.13 14.27
C LEU A 17 2.52 3.58 14.64
N GLY A 18 3.51 4.38 15.03
CA GLY A 18 3.31 5.81 15.34
C GLY A 18 3.01 6.67 14.12
N SER A 19 3.32 6.19 12.91
CA SER A 19 3.04 6.91 11.67
C SER A 19 1.61 6.66 11.19
N ILE A 20 0.81 7.72 11.05
CA ILE A 20 -0.58 7.65 10.58
C ILE A 20 -0.70 6.91 9.23
N HIS A 21 0.27 7.10 8.34
CA HIS A 21 0.25 6.51 6.99
C HIS A 21 0.69 5.03 6.99
N ARG A 22 1.62 4.64 7.87
CA ARG A 22 2.10 3.26 7.97
C ARG A 22 1.24 2.38 8.88
N TYR A 23 0.54 2.98 9.83
CA TYR A 23 -0.30 2.24 10.80
C TYR A 23 -1.23 1.20 10.14
N PRO A 24 -2.03 1.53 9.09
CA PRO A 24 -2.90 0.53 8.46
C PRO A 24 -2.14 -0.62 7.79
N LEU A 25 -0.93 -0.36 7.27
CA LEU A 25 -0.08 -1.37 6.66
C LEU A 25 0.50 -2.30 7.74
N VAL A 26 1.00 -1.73 8.82
CA VAL A 26 1.53 -2.48 9.96
C VAL A 26 0.45 -3.37 10.59
N CYS A 27 -0.78 -2.86 10.77
CA CYS A 27 -1.88 -3.69 11.29
C CYS A 27 -2.20 -4.88 10.38
N LYS A 28 -2.13 -4.71 9.06
CA LYS A 28 -2.31 -5.80 8.09
C LYS A 28 -1.14 -6.80 8.15
N GLU A 29 0.10 -6.32 8.25
CA GLU A 29 1.27 -7.20 8.42
C GLU A 29 1.20 -7.99 9.72
N LEU A 30 0.91 -7.35 10.86
CA LEU A 30 0.72 -8.01 12.15
C LEU A 30 -0.40 -9.06 12.10
N SER A 31 -1.49 -8.75 11.38
CA SER A 31 -2.61 -9.67 11.16
C SER A 31 -2.15 -10.95 10.44
N LEU A 32 -1.32 -10.82 9.41
CA LEU A 32 -0.74 -11.95 8.68
C LEU A 32 0.28 -12.73 9.51
N ILE A 33 1.15 -12.03 10.25
CA ILE A 33 2.14 -12.65 11.15
C ILE A 33 1.43 -13.45 12.25
N LEU A 34 0.35 -12.93 12.82
CA LEU A 34 -0.47 -13.66 13.79
C LEU A 34 -1.05 -14.96 13.21
N ARG A 35 -1.60 -14.90 12.00
CA ARG A 35 -2.20 -16.07 11.33
C ARG A 35 -1.16 -17.10 10.89
N GLY A 36 -0.03 -16.66 10.35
CA GLY A 36 0.93 -17.55 9.69
C GLY A 36 2.09 -18.02 10.57
N ALA A 37 2.57 -17.19 11.50
CA ALA A 37 3.82 -17.43 12.23
C ALA A 37 3.67 -17.61 13.75
N TYR A 38 2.64 -17.03 14.38
CA TYR A 38 2.56 -16.95 15.86
C TYR A 38 2.73 -18.29 16.58
N ARG A 39 2.11 -19.38 16.10
CA ARG A 39 2.23 -20.70 16.74
C ARG A 39 3.55 -21.42 16.47
N LYS A 40 4.29 -20.99 15.43
CA LYS A 40 5.53 -21.61 14.96
C LYS A 40 6.79 -20.96 15.54
N VAL A 41 6.66 -19.76 16.12
CA VAL A 41 7.80 -19.00 16.67
C VAL A 41 7.98 -19.25 18.17
N PRO A 42 9.21 -19.07 18.72
CA PRO A 42 9.50 -19.23 20.14
C PRO A 42 8.70 -18.27 21.05
N LYS A 43 8.51 -18.66 22.32
CA LYS A 43 7.65 -17.94 23.29
C LYS A 43 8.02 -16.47 23.51
N ASN A 44 9.31 -16.14 23.45
CA ASN A 44 9.78 -14.75 23.55
C ASN A 44 9.27 -13.89 22.37
N LEU A 45 9.35 -14.40 21.14
CA LEU A 45 8.84 -13.72 19.96
C LEU A 45 7.31 -13.67 19.95
N GLN A 46 6.62 -14.72 20.42
CA GLN A 46 5.16 -14.66 20.64
C GLN A 46 4.76 -13.54 21.60
N SER A 47 5.53 -13.34 22.68
CA SER A 47 5.28 -12.26 23.64
C SER A 47 5.45 -10.89 22.98
N LEU A 48 6.49 -10.72 22.17
CA LEU A 48 6.75 -9.47 21.46
C LEU A 48 5.66 -9.14 20.43
N ILE A 49 5.27 -10.12 19.58
CA ILE A 49 4.17 -9.94 18.60
C ILE A 49 2.87 -9.56 19.32
N PHE A 50 2.60 -10.18 20.47
CA PHE A 50 1.44 -9.85 21.27
C PHE A 50 1.49 -8.42 21.82
N GLN A 51 2.65 -7.99 22.31
CA GLN A 51 2.86 -6.63 22.79
C GLN A 51 2.68 -5.59 21.68
N ASP A 52 3.21 -5.83 20.49
CA ASP A 52 3.05 -4.94 19.33
C ASP A 52 1.59 -4.89 18.86
N THR A 53 0.86 -6.00 18.97
CA THR A 53 -0.59 -6.04 18.72
C THR A 53 -1.37 -5.16 19.71
N LEU A 54 -1.06 -5.24 21.01
CA LEU A 54 -1.67 -4.36 22.00
C LEU A 54 -1.31 -2.89 21.76
N THR A 55 -0.06 -2.63 21.38
CA THR A 55 0.42 -1.28 21.05
C THR A 55 -0.34 -0.71 19.85
N ALA A 56 -0.60 -1.51 18.81
CA ALA A 56 -1.42 -1.09 17.69
C ALA A 56 -2.83 -0.66 18.15
N PHE A 57 -3.50 -1.46 18.98
CA PHE A 57 -4.81 -1.06 19.52
C PHE A 57 -4.76 0.20 20.37
N ARG A 58 -3.74 0.38 21.21
CA ARG A 58 -3.59 1.59 22.03
C ARG A 58 -3.37 2.86 21.20
N LEU A 59 -2.74 2.75 20.04
CA LEU A 59 -2.49 3.87 19.12
C LEU A 59 -3.68 4.16 18.19
N LEU A 60 -4.62 3.23 18.04
CA LEU A 60 -5.82 3.43 17.21
C LEU A 60 -6.57 4.75 17.49
N PRO A 61 -6.76 5.22 18.74
CA PRO A 61 -7.45 6.47 19.03
C PRO A 61 -6.73 7.73 18.50
N GLU A 62 -5.45 7.63 18.15
CA GLU A 62 -4.67 8.74 17.56
C GLU A 62 -4.84 8.80 16.04
N MET A 63 -5.28 7.70 15.43
CA MET A 63 -5.46 7.59 13.99
C MET A 63 -6.72 8.33 13.54
N LYS A 64 -6.62 9.08 12.44
CA LYS A 64 -7.72 9.92 11.92
C LYS A 64 -8.49 9.27 10.76
N THR A 65 -7.97 8.17 10.22
CA THR A 65 -8.45 7.62 8.93
C THR A 65 -9.37 6.42 9.13
N ARG A 66 -10.41 6.30 8.29
CA ARG A 66 -11.26 5.10 8.24
C ARG A 66 -10.46 3.82 7.92
N SER A 67 -9.42 3.93 7.09
CA SER A 67 -8.53 2.81 6.74
C SER A 67 -7.82 2.23 7.96
N ALA A 68 -7.39 3.07 8.91
CA ALA A 68 -6.80 2.63 10.18
C ALA A 68 -7.79 1.81 11.03
N VAL A 69 -9.05 2.25 11.11
CA VAL A 69 -10.10 1.52 11.82
C VAL A 69 -10.34 0.15 11.18
N SER A 70 -10.49 0.10 9.85
CA SER A 70 -10.67 -1.16 9.12
C SER A 70 -9.48 -2.11 9.29
N ALA A 71 -8.24 -1.58 9.23
CA ALA A 71 -7.04 -2.39 9.42
C ALA A 71 -6.91 -2.92 10.87
N ALA A 72 -7.24 -2.11 11.87
CA ALA A 72 -7.28 -2.56 13.26
C ALA A 72 -8.36 -3.62 13.50
N HIS A 73 -9.51 -3.51 12.84
CA HIS A 73 -10.54 -4.54 12.89
C HIS A 73 -10.08 -5.87 12.25
N LEU A 74 -9.38 -5.82 11.11
CA LEU A 74 -8.75 -7.01 10.51
C LEU A 74 -7.72 -7.65 11.45
N LEU A 75 -6.95 -6.83 12.18
CA LEU A 75 -6.01 -7.32 13.20
C LEU A 75 -6.74 -8.01 14.35
N LEU A 76 -7.87 -7.46 14.81
CA LEU A 76 -8.72 -8.09 15.83
C LEU A 76 -9.23 -9.47 15.39
N GLN A 77 -9.73 -9.61 14.17
CA GLN A 77 -10.18 -10.91 13.65
C GLN A 77 -9.07 -11.96 13.70
N SER A 78 -7.84 -11.55 13.38
CA SER A 78 -6.67 -12.43 13.46
C SER A 78 -6.31 -12.80 14.90
N VAL A 79 -6.40 -11.84 15.83
CA VAL A 79 -6.25 -12.09 17.27
C VAL A 79 -7.25 -13.14 17.75
N GLU A 80 -8.52 -13.00 17.36
CA GLU A 80 -9.59 -13.89 17.78
C GLU A 80 -9.41 -15.33 17.28
N ALA A 81 -8.92 -15.48 16.05
CA ALA A 81 -8.66 -16.78 15.43
C ALA A 81 -7.39 -17.49 15.95
N THR A 82 -6.37 -16.73 16.38
CA THR A 82 -5.02 -17.28 16.59
C THR A 82 -4.63 -17.40 18.06
N LEU A 83 -5.00 -16.43 18.90
CA LEU A 83 -4.47 -16.30 20.26
C LEU A 83 -5.19 -17.20 21.28
N PRO A 84 -4.47 -17.67 22.32
CA PRO A 84 -5.07 -18.37 23.46
C PRO A 84 -6.07 -17.49 24.22
N LYS A 85 -7.05 -18.13 24.89
CA LYS A 85 -8.20 -17.47 25.54
C LYS A 85 -7.83 -16.25 26.40
N GLN A 86 -6.80 -16.36 27.25
CA GLN A 86 -6.38 -15.25 28.12
C GLN A 86 -5.86 -14.03 27.34
N LYS A 87 -4.91 -14.25 26.41
CA LYS A 87 -4.33 -13.19 25.57
C LYS A 87 -5.37 -12.58 24.63
N LYS A 88 -6.25 -13.43 24.07
CA LYS A 88 -7.37 -13.00 23.23
C LYS A 88 -8.28 -12.04 23.99
N ASN A 89 -8.75 -12.42 25.18
CA ASN A 89 -9.66 -11.60 25.96
C ASN A 89 -9.05 -10.24 26.28
N LEU A 90 -7.77 -10.20 26.70
CA LEU A 90 -7.06 -8.95 26.97
C LEU A 90 -6.97 -8.04 25.73
N ALA A 91 -6.65 -8.60 24.57
CA ALA A 91 -6.56 -7.85 23.33
C ALA A 91 -7.93 -7.35 22.84
N VAL A 92 -8.98 -8.15 22.99
CA VAL A 92 -10.36 -7.75 22.66
C VAL A 92 -10.83 -6.60 23.56
N THR A 93 -10.54 -6.66 24.87
CA THR A 93 -10.88 -5.57 25.79
C THR A 93 -10.15 -4.29 25.43
N GLU A 94 -8.85 -4.38 25.08
CA GLU A 94 -8.09 -3.20 24.67
C GLU A 94 -8.59 -2.59 23.36
N TYR A 95 -8.92 -3.42 22.37
CA TYR A 95 -9.53 -2.94 21.13
C TYR A 95 -10.86 -2.22 21.39
N LYS A 96 -11.73 -2.77 22.25
CA LYS A 96 -13.02 -2.13 22.60
C LYS A 96 -12.81 -0.77 23.25
N ASN A 97 -11.90 -0.69 24.21
CA ASN A 97 -11.54 0.56 24.88
C ASN A 97 -10.98 1.60 23.89
N ALA A 98 -10.07 1.16 23.02
CA ALA A 98 -9.51 2.01 21.97
C ALA A 98 -10.58 2.51 20.99
N MET A 99 -11.53 1.65 20.58
CA MET A 99 -12.63 2.06 19.70
C MET A 99 -13.53 3.11 20.34
N ILE A 100 -13.80 3.00 21.64
CA ILE A 100 -14.56 4.01 22.38
C ILE A 100 -13.78 5.33 22.40
N ALA A 101 -12.49 5.29 22.74
CA ALA A 101 -11.63 6.48 22.76
C ALA A 101 -11.50 7.15 21.37
N HIS A 102 -11.35 6.35 20.31
CA HIS A 102 -11.34 6.82 18.93
C HIS A 102 -12.64 7.56 18.58
N LYS A 103 -13.80 6.97 18.87
CA LYS A 103 -15.12 7.60 18.62
C LYS A 103 -15.28 8.92 19.38
N ARG A 104 -14.87 8.97 20.65
CA ARG A 104 -14.92 10.20 21.46
C ARG A 104 -14.07 11.31 20.84
N ARG A 105 -12.85 10.99 20.39
CA ARG A 105 -11.96 11.96 19.72
C ARG A 105 -12.50 12.39 18.36
N ALA A 106 -13.10 11.48 17.58
CA ALA A 106 -13.69 11.83 16.29
C ALA A 106 -14.82 12.86 16.43
N LYS A 107 -15.67 12.73 17.46
CA LYS A 107 -16.74 13.69 17.75
C LYS A 107 -16.19 15.09 18.09
N ALA A 108 -15.14 15.16 18.93
CA ALA A 108 -14.52 16.43 19.30
C ALA A 108 -13.85 17.16 18.12
N ARG A 109 -13.41 16.45 17.07
CA ARG A 109 -12.77 17.03 15.88
C ARG A 109 -13.75 17.56 14.84
N GLN A 110 -15.03 17.21 14.92
CA GLN A 110 -16.01 17.58 13.91
C GLN A 110 -16.30 19.10 13.89
N GLU A 111 -15.76 19.85 14.86
CA GLU A 111 -15.89 21.31 15.01
C GLU A 111 -14.80 22.11 14.26
N GLU A 112 -13.77 21.47 13.71
CA GLU A 112 -12.75 22.16 12.89
C GLU A 112 -13.20 22.30 11.42
N ASN A 113 -13.63 23.51 11.05
CA ASN A 113 -13.90 23.89 9.66
C ASN A 113 -12.64 23.68 8.80
N VAL A 114 -12.75 22.88 7.74
CA VAL A 114 -11.63 22.56 6.84
C VAL A 114 -11.36 23.76 5.94
N ALA A 115 -10.36 24.57 6.30
CA ALA A 115 -9.83 25.58 5.39
C ALA A 115 -9.26 24.89 4.14
N HIS A 116 -9.72 25.30 2.96
CA HIS A 116 -9.19 24.81 1.70
C HIS A 116 -7.81 25.41 1.45
N LEU A 117 -6.81 24.56 1.23
CA LEU A 117 -5.48 25.00 0.83
C LEU A 117 -5.49 25.52 -0.62
N PRO A 118 -4.77 26.60 -0.91
CA PRO A 118 -4.51 27.04 -2.28
C PRO A 118 -3.89 25.95 -3.15
N GLN A 119 -4.14 26.05 -4.46
CA GLN A 119 -3.80 25.04 -5.44
C GLN A 119 -2.28 24.81 -5.57
N ASP A 120 -1.50 25.89 -5.57
CA ASP A 120 -0.04 25.90 -5.60
C ASP A 120 0.57 25.23 -4.36
N VAL A 121 -0.02 25.47 -3.18
CA VAL A 121 0.37 24.79 -1.94
C VAL A 121 0.11 23.28 -2.04
N LEU A 122 -1.03 22.86 -2.61
CA LEU A 122 -1.31 21.44 -2.85
C LEU A 122 -0.29 20.80 -3.80
N VAL A 123 0.06 21.46 -4.90
CA VAL A 123 1.08 20.96 -5.84
C VAL A 123 2.44 20.84 -5.14
N HIS A 124 2.81 21.81 -4.32
CA HIS A 124 4.05 21.77 -3.54
C HIS A 124 4.04 20.60 -2.54
N VAL A 125 2.97 20.41 -1.77
CA VAL A 125 2.81 19.28 -0.85
C VAL A 125 2.89 17.95 -1.61
N PHE A 126 2.22 17.84 -2.75
CA PHE A 126 2.21 16.64 -3.59
C PHE A 126 3.58 16.36 -4.22
N SER A 127 4.47 17.36 -4.26
CA SER A 127 5.86 17.16 -4.66
C SER A 127 6.67 16.33 -3.65
N PHE A 128 6.18 16.06 -2.45
CA PHE A 128 6.86 15.15 -1.53
C PHE A 128 6.31 13.72 -1.59
N LEU A 129 5.24 13.49 -2.35
CA LEU A 129 4.60 12.18 -2.42
C LEU A 129 5.32 11.24 -3.37
N ASP A 130 5.32 9.95 -3.01
CA ASP A 130 5.68 8.89 -3.93
C ASP A 130 4.59 8.70 -5.00
N PHE A 131 4.92 7.98 -6.08
CA PHE A 131 3.96 7.75 -7.17
C PHE A 131 2.64 7.16 -6.66
N GLN A 132 2.66 6.21 -5.72
CA GLN A 132 1.45 5.55 -5.24
C GLN A 132 0.57 6.50 -4.43
N SER A 133 1.16 7.32 -3.55
CA SER A 133 0.44 8.34 -2.82
C SER A 133 -0.06 9.44 -3.75
N LEU A 134 0.73 9.84 -4.76
CA LEU A 134 0.33 10.83 -5.77
C LEU A 134 -0.93 10.37 -6.55
N VAL A 135 -0.99 9.09 -6.93
CA VAL A 135 -2.20 8.53 -7.56
C VAL A 135 -3.38 8.54 -6.60
N SER A 136 -3.14 8.20 -5.34
CA SER A 136 -4.18 8.11 -4.31
C SER A 136 -4.77 9.48 -3.95
N VAL A 137 -3.96 10.53 -3.83
CA VAL A 137 -4.46 11.91 -3.60
C VAL A 137 -5.30 12.41 -4.78
N GLY A 138 -4.97 11.98 -6.01
CA GLY A 138 -5.76 12.30 -7.19
C GLY A 138 -7.15 11.63 -7.25
N GLN A 139 -7.46 10.71 -6.33
CA GLN A 139 -8.78 10.06 -6.23
C GLN A 139 -9.67 10.66 -5.13
N VAL A 140 -9.18 11.65 -4.37
CA VAL A 140 -9.89 12.20 -3.20
C VAL A 140 -11.04 13.12 -3.61
N CYS A 141 -10.74 14.17 -4.37
CA CYS A 141 -11.72 15.15 -4.85
C CYS A 141 -11.20 15.87 -6.10
N TRP A 142 -12.07 16.66 -6.75
CA TRP A 142 -11.73 17.34 -8.00
C TRP A 142 -10.53 18.31 -7.87
N PRO A 143 -10.44 19.20 -6.85
CA PRO A 143 -9.28 20.07 -6.67
C PRO A 143 -7.97 19.30 -6.44
N TRP A 144 -8.02 18.20 -5.67
CA TRP A 144 -6.84 17.36 -5.43
C TRP A 144 -6.41 16.61 -6.69
N ASN A 145 -7.35 16.12 -7.49
CA ASN A 145 -7.02 15.52 -8.78
C ASN A 145 -6.39 16.54 -9.74
N PHE A 146 -6.86 17.78 -9.72
CA PHE A 146 -6.26 18.86 -10.52
C PHE A 146 -4.81 19.12 -10.09
N ALA A 147 -4.54 19.25 -8.78
CA ALA A 147 -3.17 19.40 -8.26
C ALA A 147 -2.28 18.18 -8.53
N ALA A 148 -2.80 16.97 -8.31
CA ALA A 148 -2.08 15.73 -8.53
C ALA A 148 -1.81 15.45 -10.01
N SER A 149 -2.48 16.15 -10.93
CA SER A 149 -2.28 16.03 -12.38
C SER A 149 -1.21 16.98 -12.92
N ASP A 150 -0.57 17.79 -12.06
CA ASP A 150 0.47 18.73 -12.49
C ASP A 150 1.59 18.02 -13.26
N ASN A 151 1.94 18.57 -14.42
CA ASN A 151 2.82 17.90 -15.37
C ASN A 151 4.26 17.74 -14.82
N ARG A 152 4.72 18.68 -13.99
CA ARG A 152 6.08 18.64 -13.40
C ARG A 152 6.20 17.56 -12.35
N LEU A 153 5.13 17.30 -11.57
CA LEU A 153 5.08 16.17 -10.65
C LEU A 153 5.29 14.85 -11.39
N TRP A 154 4.56 14.66 -12.49
CA TRP A 154 4.64 13.44 -13.30
C TRP A 154 5.96 13.29 -14.04
N GLN A 155 6.57 14.38 -14.51
CA GLN A 155 7.91 14.37 -15.10
C GLN A 155 8.95 13.84 -14.12
N ARG A 156 8.94 14.37 -12.89
CA ARG A 156 9.89 13.96 -11.85
C ARG A 156 9.68 12.52 -11.40
N GLN A 157 8.42 12.08 -11.28
CA GLN A 157 8.10 10.67 -11.01
C GLN A 157 8.61 9.77 -12.13
N TYR A 158 8.43 10.17 -13.40
CA TYR A 158 8.93 9.41 -14.54
C TYR A 158 10.46 9.28 -14.50
N ALA A 159 11.18 10.38 -14.30
CA ALA A 159 12.64 10.38 -14.20
C ALA A 159 13.16 9.53 -13.03
N THR A 160 12.43 9.52 -11.91
CA THR A 160 12.80 8.72 -10.72
C THR A 160 12.56 7.23 -10.96
N PHE A 161 11.43 6.88 -11.57
CA PHE A 161 11.00 5.48 -11.73
C PHE A 161 11.60 4.77 -12.94
N PHE A 162 11.82 5.50 -14.02
CA PHE A 162 12.34 4.99 -15.29
C PHE A 162 13.70 5.62 -15.62
N ARG A 163 14.57 5.77 -14.62
CA ARG A 163 15.87 6.47 -14.70
C ARG A 163 16.70 6.09 -15.94
N ASP A 164 16.64 4.83 -16.34
CA ASP A 164 17.36 4.29 -17.49
C ASP A 164 16.76 4.71 -18.85
N SER A 165 15.43 4.90 -18.93
CA SER A 165 14.75 5.32 -20.17
C SER A 165 14.52 6.83 -20.27
N TYR A 166 14.77 7.59 -19.19
CA TYR A 166 14.65 9.05 -19.20
C TYR A 166 15.72 9.70 -20.06
N ASN A 167 16.96 9.19 -20.00
CA ASN A 167 18.05 9.66 -20.84
C ASN A 167 17.79 9.35 -22.33
N ASP A 168 17.23 8.18 -22.65
CA ASP A 168 16.85 7.80 -24.02
C ASP A 168 15.76 8.70 -24.63
N LEU A 169 14.84 9.21 -23.82
CA LEU A 169 13.81 10.16 -24.29
C LEU A 169 14.41 11.54 -24.58
N ASN A 170 15.31 12.04 -23.71
CA ASN A 170 16.02 13.30 -23.94
C ASN A 170 16.96 13.23 -25.16
N ILE A 171 17.60 12.08 -25.41
CA ILE A 171 18.44 11.85 -26.59
C ILE A 171 17.57 11.84 -27.86
N LYS A 172 16.37 11.25 -27.82
CA LYS A 172 15.43 11.25 -28.96
C LYS A 172 14.81 12.63 -29.23
N GLU A 173 14.58 13.45 -28.20
CA GLU A 173 14.14 14.85 -28.38
C GLU A 173 15.19 15.71 -29.09
N GLN A 174 16.49 15.47 -28.86
CA GLN A 174 17.55 16.20 -29.58
C GLN A 174 17.76 15.73 -31.02
N HIS A 175 17.43 14.47 -31.33
CA HIS A 175 17.65 13.90 -32.68
C HIS A 175 16.43 13.92 -33.61
N THR A 176 15.23 14.22 -33.12
CA THR A 176 14.01 14.25 -33.95
C THR A 176 13.65 15.68 -34.38
N SER A 177 14.63 16.41 -34.91
CA SER A 177 14.38 17.55 -35.79
C SER A 177 14.25 17.02 -37.23
N ARG A 178 13.09 16.42 -37.54
CA ARG A 178 12.59 16.28 -38.92
C ARG A 178 11.14 15.80 -38.92
N GLN A 179 10.27 16.77 -39.18
CA GLN A 179 8.99 16.69 -39.88
C GLN A 179 7.96 15.65 -39.40
N ALA A 180 7.04 16.14 -38.56
CA ALA A 180 5.60 15.97 -38.76
C ALA A 180 4.87 17.04 -37.93
N GLU A 181 4.32 18.05 -38.61
CA GLU A 181 3.30 18.94 -38.07
C GLU A 181 2.01 18.12 -37.87
N ASP A 182 1.59 17.91 -36.62
CA ASP A 182 0.24 18.23 -36.15
C ASP A 182 0.12 17.94 -34.64
N ASP A 183 -0.58 18.82 -33.92
CA ASP A 183 -0.93 18.78 -32.49
C ASP A 183 0.19 18.68 -31.42
N SER A 184 0.68 19.87 -31.04
CA SER A 184 1.05 20.26 -29.66
C SER A 184 1.62 19.13 -28.77
N TYR A 185 2.93 18.89 -28.92
CA TYR A 185 3.76 18.02 -28.09
C TYR A 185 3.93 18.52 -26.65
N THR A 186 2.85 18.96 -25.98
CA THR A 186 2.86 19.03 -24.52
C THR A 186 2.84 17.58 -24.03
N LEU A 187 4.03 17.00 -23.85
CA LEU A 187 4.20 15.67 -23.26
C LEU A 187 3.50 15.65 -21.90
N PHE A 188 2.29 15.11 -21.88
CA PHE A 188 1.55 14.83 -20.65
C PHE A 188 2.25 13.66 -19.97
N TRP A 189 3.18 13.96 -19.07
CA TRP A 189 4.01 12.98 -18.39
C TRP A 189 3.19 11.92 -17.67
N ARG A 190 2.00 12.25 -17.20
CA ARG A 190 1.04 11.28 -16.63
C ARG A 190 0.65 10.19 -17.64
N LYS A 191 0.38 10.57 -18.90
CA LYS A 191 0.05 9.61 -19.98
C LYS A 191 1.28 8.81 -20.40
N ALA A 192 2.45 9.46 -20.51
CA ALA A 192 3.72 8.79 -20.82
C ALA A 192 4.08 7.74 -19.75
N PHE A 193 3.97 8.13 -18.47
CA PHE A 193 4.16 7.23 -17.33
C PHE A 193 3.21 6.03 -17.41
N LYS A 194 1.91 6.26 -17.67
CA LYS A 194 0.92 5.18 -17.79
C LYS A 194 1.25 4.19 -18.92
N ARG A 195 1.75 4.68 -20.06
CA ARG A 195 2.18 3.83 -21.19
C ARG A 195 3.41 3.01 -20.83
N ALA A 196 4.46 3.64 -20.32
CA ALA A 196 5.67 2.97 -19.90
C ALA A 196 5.38 1.92 -18.81
N TYR A 197 4.52 2.26 -17.85
CA TYR A 197 4.13 1.36 -16.77
C TYR A 197 3.42 0.10 -17.25
N LYS A 198 2.56 0.20 -18.27
CA LYS A 198 1.88 -0.96 -18.88
C LYS A 198 2.85 -1.85 -19.66
N GLY A 199 3.86 -1.28 -20.30
CA GLY A 199 4.82 -2.03 -21.12
C GLY A 199 5.88 -2.78 -20.32
N ASN A 200 6.23 -2.32 -19.11
CA ASN A 200 7.43 -2.82 -18.40
C ASN A 200 7.18 -3.95 -17.37
N ASN A 201 6.00 -4.58 -17.36
CA ASN A 201 5.58 -5.54 -16.32
C ASN A 201 5.83 -5.06 -14.86
N SER A 202 5.88 -3.74 -14.66
CA SER A 202 6.27 -3.08 -13.40
C SER A 202 5.19 -3.15 -12.30
N SER A 203 4.10 -3.87 -12.53
CA SER A 203 2.96 -3.96 -11.61
C SER A 203 3.29 -4.62 -10.27
N LYS A 204 4.28 -5.53 -10.24
CA LYS A 204 4.74 -6.19 -9.02
C LYS A 204 5.55 -5.23 -8.12
N LYS A 205 6.32 -4.30 -8.70
CA LYS A 205 7.16 -3.35 -7.97
C LYS A 205 6.37 -2.34 -7.14
N LEU A 206 5.17 -1.95 -7.59
CA LEU A 206 4.39 -0.86 -6.99
C LEU A 206 3.33 -1.31 -5.97
N LYS A 207 3.08 -2.61 -5.84
CA LYS A 207 2.10 -3.12 -4.87
C LYS A 207 2.68 -3.35 -3.48
N SER A 208 4.01 -3.33 -3.35
CA SER A 208 4.63 -3.60 -2.07
C SER A 208 5.16 -2.34 -1.40
N SER A 209 4.71 -2.13 -0.17
CA SER A 209 5.29 -1.17 0.78
C SER A 209 6.59 -1.69 1.41
N ARG A 210 6.97 -2.94 1.15
CA ARG A 210 8.14 -3.62 1.69
C ARG A 210 9.09 -4.05 0.58
N GLY A 211 10.38 -4.00 0.86
CA GLY A 211 11.40 -4.45 -0.07
C GLY A 211 12.54 -5.15 0.65
N TYR A 212 13.12 -6.17 0.02
CA TYR A 212 14.32 -6.81 0.54
C TYR A 212 15.54 -6.01 0.10
N CYS A 213 16.19 -5.35 1.05
CA CYS A 213 17.42 -4.63 0.79
C CYS A 213 18.60 -5.59 0.87
N ARG A 214 19.29 -5.82 -0.25
CA ARG A 214 20.46 -6.72 -0.34
C ARG A 214 21.63 -6.24 0.53
N TYR A 215 21.73 -4.94 0.78
CA TYR A 215 22.73 -4.34 1.67
C TYR A 215 22.41 -4.55 3.15
N CYS A 216 21.21 -4.16 3.58
CA CYS A 216 20.77 -4.38 4.95
C CYS A 216 20.52 -5.87 5.27
N LYS A 217 20.49 -6.72 4.24
CA LYS A 217 20.10 -8.14 4.30
C LYS A 217 18.79 -8.35 5.05
N THR A 218 17.84 -7.42 4.89
CA THR A 218 16.59 -7.41 5.65
C THR A 218 15.45 -6.78 4.86
N ILE A 219 14.22 -7.08 5.30
CA ILE A 219 13.02 -6.45 4.74
C ILE A 219 12.86 -5.07 5.37
N VAL A 220 12.84 -4.04 4.52
CA VAL A 220 12.70 -2.63 4.91
C VAL A 220 11.40 -2.05 4.36
N TRP A 221 10.95 -0.95 4.96
CA TRP A 221 9.93 -0.10 4.33
C TRP A 221 10.53 0.57 3.09
N LEU A 222 9.75 0.57 2.01
CA LEU A 222 10.09 1.30 0.80
C LEU A 222 9.54 2.72 0.88
N ASP A 223 10.38 3.69 0.50
CA ASP A 223 9.96 5.03 0.15
C ASP A 223 10.50 5.32 -1.26
N ASN A 224 9.61 5.49 -2.24
CA ASN A 224 10.00 5.71 -3.64
C ASN A 224 10.98 4.65 -4.20
N MET A 225 10.77 3.37 -3.88
CA MET A 225 11.66 2.26 -4.26
C MET A 225 13.08 2.34 -3.69
N LYS A 226 13.32 3.21 -2.69
CA LYS A 226 14.59 3.32 -1.97
C LYS A 226 14.51 2.69 -0.59
N CYS A 227 15.66 2.26 -0.10
CA CYS A 227 15.80 1.76 1.25
C CYS A 227 15.72 2.94 2.22
N PHE A 228 14.92 2.81 3.28
CA PHE A 228 14.79 3.84 4.32
C PHE A 228 16.08 4.05 5.14
N ASN A 229 16.98 3.05 5.16
CA ASN A 229 18.29 3.20 5.77
C ASN A 229 19.21 3.87 4.73
N ASP A 230 19.58 5.13 4.97
CA ASP A 230 20.45 5.88 4.06
C ASP A 230 21.76 5.12 3.81
N HIS A 231 21.93 4.66 2.57
CA HIS A 231 23.19 4.08 2.08
C HIS A 231 24.01 5.20 1.44
N ILE A 232 24.65 6.02 2.27
CA ILE A 232 25.51 7.12 1.80
C ILE A 232 26.67 6.53 0.96
N GLY A 233 26.77 6.95 -0.30
CA GLY A 233 27.97 6.74 -1.14
C GLY A 233 28.03 5.48 -2.01
N LEU A 234 26.94 4.75 -2.24
CA LEU A 234 26.97 3.50 -3.03
C LEU A 234 26.24 3.60 -4.38
N ASN A 235 26.81 2.91 -5.38
CA ASN A 235 26.35 2.89 -6.77
C ASN A 235 24.86 2.53 -6.91
N PRO A 236 24.09 3.25 -7.74
CA PRO A 236 22.64 3.08 -7.87
C PRO A 236 22.23 1.71 -8.46
N GLU A 237 23.10 1.02 -9.19
CA GLU A 237 22.81 -0.31 -9.76
C GLU A 237 22.69 -1.42 -8.71
N ILE A 238 23.27 -1.22 -7.52
CA ILE A 238 23.28 -2.21 -6.43
C ILE A 238 22.10 -1.98 -5.46
N GLN A 239 21.36 -0.87 -5.60
CA GLN A 239 20.09 -0.62 -4.89
C GLN A 239 18.90 -1.35 -5.52
N LYS A 240 19.11 -2.51 -6.17
CA LYS A 240 18.03 -3.38 -6.63
C LYS A 240 17.32 -3.96 -5.40
N ILE A 241 16.28 -3.26 -4.95
CA ILE A 241 15.38 -3.73 -3.90
C ILE A 241 14.30 -4.58 -4.56
N ASP A 242 14.23 -5.82 -4.12
CA ASP A 242 13.22 -6.77 -4.59
C ASP A 242 11.92 -6.51 -3.80
N PRO A 243 10.77 -6.23 -4.45
CA PRO A 243 9.51 -5.98 -3.77
C PRO A 243 9.05 -7.24 -3.03
N VAL A 244 8.61 -7.10 -1.78
CA VAL A 244 8.26 -8.23 -0.91
C VAL A 244 6.79 -8.18 -0.55
N SER A 245 6.00 -9.19 -0.90
CA SER A 245 4.59 -9.22 -0.51
C SER A 245 4.43 -9.36 1.02
N PRO A 246 3.30 -8.92 1.60
CA PRO A 246 3.03 -9.12 3.02
C PRO A 246 3.05 -10.60 3.47
N SER A 247 2.78 -11.55 2.56
CA SER A 247 2.91 -12.99 2.86
C SER A 247 4.37 -13.43 2.94
N GLN A 248 5.25 -12.91 2.07
CA GLN A 248 6.69 -13.19 2.11
C GLN A 248 7.37 -12.64 3.37
N VAL A 249 6.76 -11.65 4.06
CA VAL A 249 7.21 -11.21 5.39
C VAL A 249 7.05 -12.33 6.42
N VAL A 250 5.98 -13.11 6.34
CA VAL A 250 5.76 -14.27 7.22
C VAL A 250 6.80 -15.34 6.92
N ASP A 251 7.06 -15.62 5.65
CA ASP A 251 8.06 -16.61 5.23
C ASP A 251 9.47 -16.20 5.69
N TYR A 252 9.84 -14.92 5.58
CA TYR A 252 11.12 -14.40 6.09
C TYR A 252 11.30 -14.56 7.61
N LEU A 253 10.20 -14.53 8.37
CA LEU A 253 10.25 -14.80 9.81
C LEU A 253 10.41 -16.28 10.14
N LEU A 254 9.92 -17.18 9.28
CA LEU A 254 9.94 -18.62 9.49
C LEU A 254 11.17 -19.30 8.87
N GLU A 255 11.58 -18.89 7.68
CA GLU A 255 12.66 -19.47 6.87
C GLU A 255 13.88 -18.54 6.76
N ASP A 256 15.07 -19.11 6.60
CA ASP A 256 16.35 -18.36 6.61
C ASP A 256 16.62 -17.55 5.34
N SER A 257 15.84 -17.76 4.27
CA SER A 257 15.99 -17.05 2.99
C SER A 257 14.65 -16.79 2.33
N ILE A 258 14.43 -15.56 1.85
CA ILE A 258 13.36 -15.30 0.89
C ILE A 258 13.77 -16.02 -0.40
N SER A 259 13.11 -17.13 -0.72
CA SER A 259 13.18 -17.70 -2.06
C SER A 259 12.55 -16.69 -3.01
N VAL A 260 13.36 -15.77 -3.55
CA VAL A 260 13.00 -14.96 -4.72
C VAL A 260 13.00 -15.91 -5.92
N LYS A 261 12.09 -16.87 -5.92
CA LYS A 261 11.72 -17.58 -7.13
C LYS A 261 11.08 -16.51 -8.01
N SER A 262 11.79 -16.16 -9.08
CA SER A 262 11.16 -15.59 -10.27
C SER A 262 10.15 -16.61 -10.76
N SER A 263 8.93 -16.60 -10.20
CA SER A 263 7.86 -17.48 -10.64
C SER A 263 7.34 -16.96 -11.99
N SER A 264 7.93 -17.51 -13.04
CA SER A 264 7.20 -17.89 -14.24
C SER A 264 6.30 -19.05 -13.81
N GLU A 265 5.01 -18.80 -13.63
CA GLU A 265 4.04 -19.88 -13.47
C GLU A 265 2.94 -19.68 -14.49
N SER A 266 2.74 -20.77 -15.23
CA SER A 266 1.90 -20.93 -16.40
C SER A 266 0.43 -20.87 -15.97
N ASP A 267 -0.37 -20.16 -16.75
CA ASP A 267 -1.82 -20.15 -16.60
C ASP A 267 -2.35 -21.58 -16.83
N SER A 268 -2.95 -22.17 -15.82
CA SER A 268 -3.82 -23.34 -15.97
C SER A 268 -5.05 -23.12 -15.12
N ASP A 269 -6.06 -22.55 -15.79
CA ASP A 269 -7.43 -22.48 -15.31
C ASP A 269 -7.99 -23.90 -15.23
N SER A 270 -8.25 -24.38 -14.02
CA SER A 270 -9.02 -25.60 -13.81
C SER A 270 -10.13 -25.29 -12.81
N ASP A 271 -11.31 -24.98 -13.36
CA ASP A 271 -12.54 -24.78 -12.62
C ASP A 271 -13.01 -26.10 -11.98
N SER A 272 -13.32 -26.06 -10.68
CA SER A 272 -14.15 -27.07 -10.03
C SER A 272 -14.92 -26.42 -8.88
N GLU A 273 -16.22 -26.30 -9.14
CA GLU A 273 -17.30 -25.72 -8.32
C GLU A 273 -17.49 -26.41 -6.95
N ALA A 274 -17.86 -25.63 -5.93
CA ALA A 274 -19.07 -25.82 -5.11
C ALA A 274 -18.98 -25.01 -3.80
N GLY A 275 -19.78 -23.95 -3.70
CA GLY A 275 -19.89 -23.16 -2.46
C GLY A 275 -20.84 -21.98 -2.58
N SER A 276 -22.13 -22.29 -2.71
CA SER A 276 -23.26 -21.37 -2.80
C SER A 276 -23.21 -20.24 -1.76
N PHE A 277 -23.10 -18.99 -2.21
CA PHE A 277 -23.53 -17.82 -1.47
C PHE A 277 -24.28 -16.85 -2.40
N SER A 278 -25.54 -16.63 -2.05
CA SER A 278 -26.57 -15.92 -2.81
C SER A 278 -26.18 -14.50 -3.21
N ARG A 279 -26.32 -14.21 -4.51
CA ARG A 279 -26.21 -12.88 -5.13
C ARG A 279 -27.31 -11.95 -4.62
N LEU A 280 -26.95 -10.91 -3.87
CA LEU A 280 -27.86 -9.87 -3.39
C LEU A 280 -27.69 -8.49 -4.07
N TRP A 281 -27.27 -8.44 -5.34
CA TRP A 281 -27.26 -7.20 -6.11
C TRP A 281 -27.55 -7.45 -7.60
N ALA A 282 -28.81 -7.70 -7.93
CA ALA A 282 -29.31 -7.56 -9.31
C ALA A 282 -30.26 -6.36 -9.35
N TYR A 283 -29.79 -5.29 -9.98
CA TYR A 283 -30.57 -4.07 -10.25
C TYR A 283 -31.69 -4.39 -11.26
N ARG A 284 -32.95 -4.08 -10.93
CA ARG A 284 -34.08 -4.06 -11.89
C ARG A 284 -33.86 -2.91 -12.87
N ARG A 285 -33.90 -3.18 -14.18
CA ARG A 285 -34.08 -2.14 -15.20
C ARG A 285 -35.56 -1.77 -15.32
N PRO A 286 -35.91 -0.50 -15.59
CA PRO A 286 -37.29 -0.07 -15.81
C PRO A 286 -37.84 -0.63 -17.14
N LEU A 287 -39.10 -1.06 -17.15
CA LEU A 287 -39.84 -1.34 -18.38
C LEU A 287 -40.08 -0.02 -19.12
N SER A 288 -39.57 0.08 -20.34
CA SER A 288 -40.02 1.06 -21.33
C SER A 288 -41.36 0.60 -21.88
N SER A 289 -42.37 1.45 -21.73
CA SER A 289 -43.64 1.40 -22.43
C SER A 289 -43.42 1.56 -23.94
N THR A 290 -43.92 0.62 -24.74
CA THR A 290 -44.23 0.84 -26.15
C THR A 290 -45.60 0.27 -26.43
N GLU A 291 -46.39 1.11 -27.08
CA GLU A 291 -47.81 1.01 -27.38
C GLU A 291 -48.14 -0.21 -28.24
N ASP A 292 -49.20 -0.93 -27.86
CA ASP A 292 -49.88 -1.88 -28.74
C ASP A 292 -51.21 -1.25 -29.18
N MET A 293 -51.35 -1.08 -30.50
CA MET A 293 -52.63 -1.03 -31.20
C MET A 293 -52.64 -2.20 -32.18
N PRO A 294 -53.73 -2.97 -32.22
CA PRO A 294 -54.30 -3.29 -33.52
C PRO A 294 -55.84 -3.22 -33.54
N PHE A 295 -56.35 -2.62 -34.61
CA PHE A 295 -57.69 -2.84 -35.19
C PHE A 295 -57.79 -4.26 -35.79
N PRO A 296 -58.99 -4.82 -36.10
CA PRO A 296 -60.28 -4.17 -36.34
C PRO A 296 -61.39 -4.48 -35.33
#